data_AF-A0A5N3ZZ00-F1
#
_entry.id   AF-A0A5N3ZZ00-F1
#
_cell.length_a   1.000
_cell.length_b   1.000
_cell.length_c   1.000
_cell.angle_alpha   90.00
_cell.angle_beta   90.00
_cell.angle_gamma   90.00
#
_symmetry.space_group_name_H-M   'P 1'
#
loop_
_entity.id
_entity.type
_entity.pdbx_description
1 polymer ?
#
loop_
_entity_poly.entity_id
_entity_poly.type
_entity_poly.pdbx_seq_one_letter_code
_entity_poly.pdbx_strand_id
1 'polypeptide(L)'
;MLIGILHEDKSSKSYLIYSKQLDKTNNVTITRCIQEGLSHFYLPGTIPSERVLLMLSDAAPYMIKAAQNLKIFYDNLMHITCLAHGVNREAEEIRLRFPLVNDLIINIKK
;
A
#
# COMPACT_ATOMS: atom_id res chain seq x y z
N MET A 1 4.52 2.95 -7.33
CA MET A 1 3.14 3.48 -7.25
C MET A 1 2.40 3.15 -8.53
N LEU A 2 1.41 2.27 -8.41
CA LEU A 2 0.48 1.95 -9.47
C LEU A 2 -0.76 2.86 -9.32
N ILE A 3 -1.32 3.35 -10.43
CA ILE A 3 -2.61 4.05 -10.45
C ILE A 3 -3.54 3.34 -11.43
N GLY A 4 -4.81 3.24 -11.04
CA GLY A 4 -5.89 2.76 -11.87
C GLY A 4 -7.15 3.57 -11.61
N ILE A 5 -8.19 3.35 -12.42
CA ILE A 5 -9.49 3.99 -12.24
C ILE A 5 -10.32 3.13 -11.31
N LEU A 6 -10.88 3.71 -10.24
CA LEU A 6 -11.84 2.99 -9.41
C LEU A 6 -13.18 2.97 -10.14
N HIS A 7 -13.64 1.78 -10.54
CA HIS A 7 -14.92 1.55 -11.21
C HIS A 7 -15.67 0.45 -10.47
N GLU A 8 -16.98 0.60 -10.31
CA GLU A 8 -17.83 -0.30 -9.51
C GLU A 8 -17.88 -1.72 -10.11
N ASP A 9 -18.18 -1.81 -11.42
CA ASP A 9 -18.44 -3.12 -12.05
C ASP A 9 -17.25 -3.76 -12.77
N LYS A 10 -16.14 -3.03 -12.95
CA LYS A 10 -15.08 -3.45 -13.86
C LYS A 10 -13.70 -3.22 -13.26
N SER A 11 -12.87 -4.25 -13.36
CA SER A 11 -11.45 -4.11 -13.08
C SER A 11 -10.83 -3.14 -14.09
N SER A 12 -10.12 -2.13 -13.60
CA SER A 12 -9.36 -1.22 -14.44
C SER A 12 -7.93 -1.68 -14.59
N LYS A 13 -7.35 -1.37 -15.75
CA LYS A 13 -5.92 -1.56 -15.97
C LYS A 13 -5.16 -0.54 -15.13
N SER A 14 -4.24 -1.03 -14.30
CA SER A 14 -3.32 -0.19 -13.54
C SER A 14 -2.04 0.11 -14.31
N TYR A 15 -1.46 1.29 -14.09
CA TYR A 15 -0.20 1.73 -14.69
C TYR A 15 0.81 2.11 -13.62
N LEU A 16 2.07 1.71 -13.80
CA LEU A 16 3.18 2.17 -12.97
C LEU A 16 3.57 3.58 -13.39
N ILE A 17 3.32 4.55 -12.52
CA ILE A 17 3.59 5.96 -12.83
C ILE A 17 4.79 6.53 -12.06
N TYR A 18 5.19 5.87 -10.97
CA TYR A 18 6.29 6.35 -10.14
C TYR A 18 6.94 5.20 -9.38
N SER A 19 8.27 5.16 -9.34
CA SER A 19 9.04 4.22 -8.55
C SER A 19 10.28 4.93 -8.02
N LYS A 20 10.59 4.76 -6.74
CA LYS A 20 11.69 5.44 -6.08
C LYS A 20 12.26 4.54 -5.00
N GLN A 21 13.58 4.40 -4.99
CA GLN A 21 14.31 3.81 -3.87
C GLN A 21 14.37 4.82 -2.72
N LEU A 22 14.03 4.39 -1.51
CA LEU A 22 14.07 5.23 -0.31
C LEU A 22 15.13 4.69 0.64
N ASP A 23 16.01 5.57 1.14
CA ASP A 23 17.05 5.19 2.13
C ASP A 23 16.46 4.86 3.50
N LYS A 24 15.28 5.44 3.81
CA LYS A 24 14.53 5.21 5.05
C LYS A 24 13.04 5.13 4.72
N THR A 25 12.35 4.22 5.40
CA THR A 25 10.92 3.96 5.19
C THR A 25 10.15 4.35 6.45
N ASN A 26 9.62 5.57 6.48
CA ASN A 26 8.73 6.07 7.52
C ASN A 26 7.54 6.83 6.91
N ASN A 27 6.55 7.19 7.74
CA ASN A 27 5.31 7.79 7.26
C ASN A 27 5.56 9.09 6.46
N VAL A 28 6.50 9.93 6.88
CA VAL A 28 6.82 11.20 6.22
C VAL A 28 7.47 10.95 4.86
N THR A 29 8.46 10.05 4.80
CA THR A 29 9.15 9.70 3.55
C THR A 29 8.21 9.09 2.52
N ILE A 30 7.27 8.23 2.94
CA ILE A 30 6.26 7.63 2.08
C ILE A 30 5.26 8.68 1.59
N THR A 31 4.74 9.51 2.49
CA THR A 31 3.82 10.62 2.15
C THR A 31 4.43 11.50 1.07
N ARG A 32 5.69 11.91 1.25
CA ARG A 32 6.42 12.73 0.28
C ARG A 32 6.64 12.00 -1.04
N CYS A 33 7.04 10.72 -1.00
CA CYS A 33 7.23 9.91 -2.21
C CYS A 33 5.95 9.82 -3.06
N ILE A 34 4.79 9.64 -2.41
CA ILE A 34 3.49 9.60 -3.09
C ILE A 34 3.13 10.98 -3.67
N GLN A 35 3.30 12.05 -2.90
CA GLN A 35 3.07 13.42 -3.37
C GLN A 35 3.95 13.80 -4.56
N GLU A 36 5.24 13.46 -4.52
CA GLU A 36 6.19 13.65 -5.64
C GLU A 36 5.73 12.89 -6.89
N GLY A 37 5.35 11.61 -6.73
CA GLY A 37 4.88 10.80 -7.85
C GLY A 37 3.58 11.31 -8.48
N LEU A 38 2.61 11.72 -7.66
CA LEU A 38 1.36 12.30 -8.15
C LEU A 38 1.61 13.66 -8.83
N SER A 39 2.43 14.51 -8.23
CA SER A 39 2.78 15.81 -8.81
C SER A 39 3.42 15.65 -10.18
N HIS A 40 4.41 14.76 -10.32
CA HIS A 40 5.03 14.49 -11.62
C HIS A 40 4.05 13.97 -12.67
N PHE A 41 3.09 13.13 -12.27
CA PHE A 41 2.10 12.56 -13.18
C PHE A 41 1.10 13.60 -13.71
N TYR A 42 0.70 14.58 -12.88
CA TYR A 42 -0.31 15.59 -13.24
C TYR A 42 0.26 16.88 -13.84
N LEU A 43 1.59 17.06 -13.88
CA LEU A 43 2.22 18.25 -14.47
C LEU A 43 1.83 18.44 -15.96
N PRO A 44 1.61 19.69 -16.41
CA PRO A 44 1.69 20.96 -15.66
C PRO A 44 0.42 21.34 -14.88
N GLY A 45 -0.57 20.45 -14.83
CA GLY A 45 -1.82 20.66 -14.11
C GLY A 45 -1.71 20.44 -12.60
N THR A 46 -2.83 20.58 -11.92
CA THR A 46 -2.97 20.28 -10.49
C THR A 46 -3.50 18.87 -10.27
N ILE A 47 -3.16 18.28 -9.13
CA ILE A 47 -3.71 16.99 -8.72
C ILE A 47 -5.20 17.22 -8.37
N PRO A 48 -6.15 16.50 -8.99
CA PRO A 48 -7.56 16.59 -8.63
C PRO A 48 -7.79 15.86 -7.29
N SER A 49 -7.68 16.59 -6.18
CA SER A 49 -7.63 16.01 -4.83
C SER A 49 -8.88 15.20 -4.48
N GLU A 50 -10.04 15.63 -4.97
CA GLU A 50 -11.33 14.97 -4.79
C GLU A 50 -11.45 13.63 -5.53
N ARG A 51 -10.56 13.38 -6.51
CA ARG A 51 -10.53 12.16 -7.32
C ARG A 51 -9.48 11.15 -6.86
N VAL A 52 -8.72 11.46 -5.81
CA VAL A 52 -7.78 10.52 -5.18
C VAL A 52 -8.53 9.78 -4.08
N LEU A 53 -9.18 8.67 -4.47
CA LEU A 53 -10.18 8.00 -3.62
C LEU A 53 -9.64 6.85 -2.77
N LEU A 54 -8.64 6.11 -3.27
CA LEU A 54 -8.24 4.85 -2.66
C LEU A 54 -6.72 4.68 -2.63
N MET A 55 -6.19 4.37 -1.46
CA MET A 55 -4.81 3.92 -1.25
C MET A 55 -4.82 2.49 -0.75
N LEU A 56 -4.27 1.58 -1.55
CA LEU A 56 -4.07 0.18 -1.18
C LEU A 56 -2.61 -0.05 -0.78
N SER A 57 -2.35 -0.48 0.46
CA SER A 57 -0.99 -0.82 0.92
C SER A 57 -1.03 -1.90 2.00
N ASP A 58 0.14 -2.37 2.46
CA ASP A 58 0.19 -3.16 3.68
C ASP A 58 -0.32 -2.37 4.91
N ALA A 59 -0.57 -3.09 6.00
CA ALA A 59 -1.05 -2.52 7.27
C ALA A 59 0.09 -2.12 8.22
N ALA A 60 1.32 -1.93 7.73
CA ALA A 60 2.40 -1.49 8.60
C ALA A 60 2.05 -0.12 9.22
N PRO A 61 2.38 0.14 10.50
CA PRO A 61 1.98 1.36 11.17
C PRO A 61 2.39 2.66 10.46
N TYR A 62 3.53 2.65 9.76
CA TYR A 62 3.98 3.81 8.99
C TYR A 62 3.19 4.03 7.70
N MET A 63 2.63 2.99 7.08
CA MET A 63 1.77 3.11 5.91
C MET A 63 0.40 3.68 6.28
N ILE A 64 -0.19 3.20 7.39
CA ILE A 64 -1.43 3.74 7.94
C ILE A 64 -1.26 5.24 8.26
N LYS A 65 -0.17 5.60 8.95
CA LYS A 65 0.14 7.01 9.24
C LYS A 65 0.40 7.83 7.98
N ALA A 66 1.05 7.27 6.96
CA ALA A 66 1.25 7.97 5.70
C ALA A 66 -0.10 8.24 5.01
N ALA A 67 -1.02 7.28 4.99
CA ALA A 67 -2.35 7.47 4.45
C ALA A 67 -3.15 8.52 5.23
N GLN A 68 -3.02 8.56 6.56
CA GLN A 68 -3.60 9.62 7.39
C GLN A 68 -3.04 11.00 7.03
N ASN A 69 -1.73 11.14 6.83
CA ASN A 69 -1.11 12.39 6.39
C ASN A 69 -1.62 12.79 4.99
N LEU A 70 -1.75 11.82 4.07
CA LEU A 70 -2.25 12.07 2.71
C LEU A 70 -3.71 12.50 2.68
N LYS A 71 -4.53 11.99 3.61
CA LYS A 71 -5.95 12.35 3.73
C LYS A 71 -6.17 13.83 4.01
N ILE A 72 -5.19 14.52 4.60
CA ILE A 72 -5.21 15.99 4.79
C ILE A 72 -5.20 16.74 3.43
N PHE A 73 -4.60 16.14 2.40
CA PHE A 73 -4.54 16.70 1.04
C PHE A 73 -5.62 16.15 0.12
N TYR A 74 -6.17 14.98 0.46
CA TYR A 74 -7.11 14.20 -0.35
C TYR A 74 -8.26 13.75 0.55
N ASP A 75 -9.24 14.62 0.78
CA ASP A 75 -10.28 14.42 1.80
C ASP A 75 -11.10 13.13 1.60
N ASN A 76 -11.32 12.75 0.33
CA ASN A 76 -12.04 11.53 -0.06
C ASN A 76 -11.20 10.25 0.02
N LEU A 77 -9.92 10.34 0.38
CA LEU A 77 -9.02 9.20 0.39
C LEU A 77 -9.41 8.20 1.50
N MET A 78 -9.62 6.96 1.06
CA MET A 78 -9.73 5.79 1.93
C MET A 78 -8.46 4.96 1.85
N HIS A 79 -8.00 4.48 3.01
CA HIS A 79 -6.91 3.51 3.11
C HIS A 79 -7.49 2.10 3.26
N ILE A 80 -7.05 1.17 2.42
CA ILE A 80 -7.39 -0.25 2.51
C ILE A 80 -6.11 -1.07 2.64
N THR A 81 -6.14 -2.03 3.55
CA THR A 81 -5.05 -3.02 3.70
C THR A 81 -5.09 -4.01 2.55
N CYS A 82 -3.94 -4.28 1.93
CA CYS A 82 -3.84 -5.22 0.84
C CYS A 82 -4.17 -6.65 1.30
N LEU A 83 -4.92 -7.38 0.46
CA LEU A 83 -5.32 -8.76 0.75
C LEU A 83 -4.11 -9.66 1.01
N ALA A 84 -3.00 -9.44 0.29
CA ALA A 84 -1.76 -10.18 0.50
C ALA A 84 -1.26 -10.07 1.95
N HIS A 85 -1.37 -8.89 2.57
CA HIS A 85 -1.02 -8.72 3.97
C HIS A 85 -2.00 -9.45 4.91
N GLY A 86 -3.30 -9.40 4.60
CA GLY A 86 -4.31 -10.16 5.35
C GLY A 86 -4.04 -11.67 5.31
N VAL A 87 -3.80 -12.23 4.13
CA VAL A 87 -3.47 -13.65 3.94
C VAL A 87 -2.17 -14.01 4.68
N ASN A 88 -1.15 -13.14 4.64
CA ASN A 88 0.08 -13.37 5.39
C ASN A 88 -0.16 -13.43 6.91
N ARG A 89 -1.06 -12.59 7.46
CA ARG A 89 -1.41 -12.64 8.88
C ARG A 89 -2.12 -13.95 9.25
N GLU A 90 -3.07 -14.41 8.44
CA GLU A 90 -3.73 -15.70 8.65
C GLU A 90 -2.73 -16.87 8.57
N ALA A 91 -1.79 -16.82 7.62
CA ALA A 91 -0.73 -17.82 7.51
C ALA A 91 0.18 -17.86 8.75
N GLU A 92 0.54 -16.70 9.30
CA GLU A 92 1.31 -16.62 10.54
C GLU A 92 0.53 -17.17 11.75
N GLU A 93 -0.77 -16.88 11.86
CA GLU A 93 -1.61 -17.44 12.91
C GLU A 93 -1.70 -18.98 12.82
N ILE A 94 -1.87 -19.53 11.61
CA ILE A 94 -1.80 -20.97 11.40
C ILE A 94 -0.43 -21.52 11.83
N ARG A 95 0.66 -20.88 11.40
CA ARG A 95 2.03 -21.30 11.77
C ARG A 95 2.23 -21.36 13.28
N LEU A 96 1.71 -20.38 14.02
CA LEU A 96 1.79 -20.32 15.48
C LEU A 96 0.95 -21.41 16.17
N ARG A 97 -0.19 -21.80 15.59
CA ARG A 97 -1.08 -22.84 16.13
C ARG A 97 -0.59 -24.27 15.88
N PHE A 98 0.27 -24.48 14.88
CA PHE A 98 0.79 -25.81 14.50
C PHE A 98 2.31 -25.89 14.61
N PRO A 99 2.89 -25.80 15.82
CA PRO A 99 4.35 -25.75 16.01
C PRO A 99 5.07 -27.00 15.46
N LEU A 100 4.48 -28.20 15.57
CA LEU A 100 5.07 -29.44 15.04
C LEU A 100 5.23 -29.42 13.52
N VAL A 101 4.25 -28.85 12.80
CA VAL A 101 4.32 -28.69 11.34
C VAL A 101 5.40 -27.67 11.00
N ASN A 102 5.48 -26.58 11.76
CA ASN A 102 6.52 -25.57 11.60
C ASN A 102 7.92 -26.16 11.83
N ASP A 103 8.12 -27.00 12.85
CA ASP A 103 9.38 -27.67 13.13
C ASP A 103 9.78 -28.66 12.03
N LEU A 104 8.80 -29.42 11.49
CA LEU A 104 9.03 -30.28 10.34
C LEU A 104 9.52 -29.48 9.12
N ILE A 105 8.85 -28.38 8.80
CA ILE A 105 9.24 -27.48 7.70
C ILE A 105 10.65 -26.92 7.92
N ILE A 106 10.98 -26.50 9.15
CA ILE A 106 12.32 -25.99 9.50
C ILE A 106 13.39 -27.04 9.25
N ASN A 107 13.14 -28.31 9.61
CA ASN A 107 14.10 -29.37 9.42
C ASN A 107 14.29 -29.79 7.95
N ILE A 108 13.29 -29.58 7.09
CA ILE A 108 13.40 -29.82 5.64
C ILE A 108 14.14 -28.67 4.92
N LYS A 109 14.12 -27.46 5.48
CA LYS A 109 14.84 -26.30 4.93
C LYS A 109 16.36 -26.30 5.20
N LYS A 110 16.82 -27.18 6.09
CA LYS A 110 18.26 -27.42 6.32
C LYS A 110 18.84 -28.27 5.20
#